data_AF-X1UT57-F1
#
_entry.id   AF-X1UT57-F1
#
_cell.length_a   1.000
_cell.length_b   1.000
_cell.length_c   1.000
_cell.angle_alpha   90.00
_cell.angle_beta   90.00
_cell.angle_gamma   90.00
#
_symmetry.space_group_name_H-M   'P 1'
#
loop_
_entity.id
_entity.type
_entity.pdbx_description
1 polymer ?
#
loop_
_entity_poly.entity_id
_entity_poly.type
_entity_poly.pdbx_seq_one_letter_code
_entity_poly.pdbx_strand_id
1 'polypeptide(L)'
;MPEKEGQIRPWSRIYEFWDRRHRKITLLDNNLLAAPTSQQTMEDLLAEGLEVDFNQGLDIRLVNEENVGYLKRVKTEKLRFAFDDIAYESAVRRGIELLLANGINSRHLSFYFLVGFSNDDAVLERVNILQSYNVDIYPMAYKDTEGKEPARRVLEVANLPLFHGSRRNINKFLRLVGRLPE
;
A
#
# COMPACT_ATOMS: atom_id res chain seq x y z
N MET A 1 -7.03 1.89 11.31
CA MET A 1 -7.20 2.07 12.78
C MET A 1 -8.36 1.18 13.21
N PRO A 2 -8.13 0.12 14.01
CA PRO A 2 -9.19 -0.79 14.45
C PRO A 2 -10.39 -0.09 15.11
N GLU A 3 -10.18 1.09 15.70
CA GLU A 3 -11.26 1.92 16.26
C GLU A 3 -12.30 2.35 15.22
N LYS A 4 -11.93 2.56 13.95
CA LYS A 4 -12.86 2.95 12.89
C LYS A 4 -13.51 1.76 12.18
N GLU A 5 -12.83 0.62 12.13
CA GLU A 5 -13.22 -0.52 11.29
C GLU A 5 -13.71 -1.75 12.08
N GLY A 6 -13.50 -1.78 13.39
CA GLY A 6 -13.85 -2.91 14.24
C GLY A 6 -12.91 -4.11 14.07
N GLN A 7 -13.34 -5.26 14.58
CA GLN A 7 -12.61 -6.53 14.40
C GLN A 7 -12.78 -7.03 12.97
N ILE A 8 -11.70 -7.59 12.41
CA ILE A 8 -11.74 -8.20 11.08
C ILE A 8 -12.64 -9.43 11.11
N ARG A 9 -13.66 -9.43 10.25
CA ARG A 9 -14.61 -10.53 10.10
C ARG A 9 -14.72 -10.89 8.61
N PRO A 10 -14.40 -12.13 8.23
CA PRO A 10 -14.70 -12.61 6.89
C PRO A 10 -16.19 -12.45 6.60
N TRP A 11 -16.53 -11.87 5.44
CA TRP A 11 -17.92 -11.70 5.02
C TRP A 11 -18.39 -12.89 4.18
N SER A 12 -17.72 -13.15 3.06
CA SER A 12 -18.11 -14.16 2.08
C SER A 12 -16.91 -14.71 1.31
N ARG A 13 -17.12 -15.80 0.57
CA ARG A 13 -16.19 -16.24 -0.49
C ARG A 13 -16.32 -15.37 -1.74
N ILE A 14 -15.30 -15.42 -2.61
CA ILE A 14 -15.32 -14.67 -3.87
C ILE A 14 -16.50 -15.05 -4.77
N TYR A 15 -16.95 -16.31 -4.73
CA TYR A 15 -18.02 -16.83 -5.60
C TYR A 15 -19.40 -16.23 -5.32
N GLU A 16 -19.61 -15.56 -4.18
CA GLU A 16 -20.89 -14.93 -3.88
C GLU A 16 -21.11 -13.62 -4.64
N PHE A 17 -20.03 -12.95 -5.05
CA PHE A 17 -20.10 -11.63 -5.71
C PHE A 17 -19.33 -11.57 -7.03
N TRP A 18 -18.44 -12.52 -7.30
CA TRP A 18 -17.71 -12.59 -8.56
C TRP A 18 -18.51 -13.33 -9.64
N ASP A 19 -18.75 -12.64 -10.75
CA ASP A 19 -19.28 -13.23 -11.98
C ASP A 19 -18.15 -13.88 -12.80
N ARG A 20 -18.29 -15.18 -13.10
CA ARG A 20 -17.31 -16.00 -13.82
C ARG A 20 -16.92 -15.49 -15.22
N ARG A 21 -17.69 -14.56 -15.79
CA ARG A 21 -17.36 -13.89 -17.06
C ARG A 21 -16.21 -12.89 -16.91
N HIS A 22 -15.95 -12.39 -15.70
CA HIS A 22 -14.91 -11.40 -15.43
C HIS A 22 -13.58 -12.06 -15.08
N ARG A 23 -12.48 -11.52 -15.65
CA ARG A 23 -11.11 -11.95 -15.36
C ARG A 23 -10.41 -11.14 -14.27
N LYS A 24 -11.04 -10.02 -13.87
CA LYS A 24 -10.55 -9.10 -12.84
C LYS A 24 -11.52 -9.06 -11.68
N ILE A 25 -10.99 -8.99 -10.47
CA ILE A 25 -11.76 -8.86 -9.23
C ILE A 25 -11.10 -7.80 -8.33
N THR A 26 -11.91 -6.96 -7.70
CA THR A 26 -11.44 -5.98 -6.73
C THR A 26 -11.92 -6.41 -5.35
N LEU A 27 -10.99 -6.61 -4.43
CA LEU A 27 -11.29 -6.93 -3.04
C LEU A 27 -11.26 -5.64 -2.21
N LEU A 28 -12.31 -5.47 -1.41
CA LEU A 28 -12.50 -4.31 -0.54
C LEU A 28 -12.22 -4.62 0.93
N ASP A 29 -11.64 -5.78 1.22
CA ASP A 29 -11.19 -6.16 2.56
C ASP A 29 -10.22 -5.12 3.13
N ASN A 30 -10.48 -4.67 4.35
CA ASN A 30 -9.63 -3.68 5.03
C ASN A 30 -8.19 -4.18 5.23
N ASN A 31 -8.03 -5.49 5.49
CA ASN A 31 -6.74 -6.16 5.53
C ASN A 31 -6.92 -7.65 5.27
N LEU A 32 -6.75 -8.06 4.01
CA LEU A 32 -6.91 -9.46 3.62
C LEU A 32 -5.96 -10.39 4.38
N LEU A 33 -4.69 -10.00 4.60
CA LEU A 33 -3.70 -10.88 5.23
C LEU A 33 -4.01 -11.18 6.70
N ALA A 34 -4.73 -10.29 7.37
CA ALA A 34 -5.18 -10.51 8.75
C ALA A 34 -6.45 -11.37 8.84
N ALA A 35 -7.14 -11.62 7.72
CA ALA A 35 -8.34 -12.44 7.74
C ALA A 35 -7.97 -13.92 7.97
N PRO A 36 -8.69 -14.66 8.85
CA PRO A 36 -8.46 -16.09 9.04
C PRO A 36 -8.74 -16.91 7.77
N THR A 37 -9.53 -16.36 6.84
CA THR A 37 -9.84 -16.96 5.54
C THR A 37 -8.88 -16.53 4.42
N SER A 38 -7.83 -15.77 4.75
CA SER A 38 -6.90 -15.19 3.76
C SER A 38 -6.33 -16.23 2.81
N GLN A 39 -5.85 -17.35 3.35
CA GLN A 39 -5.32 -18.47 2.57
C GLN A 39 -6.36 -19.01 1.59
N GLN A 40 -7.58 -19.28 2.07
CA GLN A 40 -8.66 -19.80 1.24
C GLN A 40 -9.02 -18.84 0.10
N THR A 41 -9.07 -17.53 0.39
CA THR A 41 -9.30 -16.51 -0.64
C THR A 41 -8.17 -16.50 -1.67
N MET A 42 -6.91 -16.60 -1.26
CA MET A 42 -5.77 -16.67 -2.18
C MET A 42 -5.83 -17.93 -3.06
N GLU A 43 -6.19 -19.08 -2.49
CA GLU A 43 -6.37 -20.33 -3.23
C GLU A 43 -7.48 -20.21 -4.28
N ASP A 44 -8.63 -19.64 -3.92
CA ASP A 44 -9.75 -19.41 -4.85
C ASP A 44 -9.34 -18.48 -6.00
N LEU A 45 -8.64 -17.38 -5.71
CA LEU A 45 -8.12 -16.45 -6.72
C LEU A 45 -7.15 -17.14 -7.71
N LEU A 46 -6.29 -18.00 -7.20
CA LEU A 46 -5.32 -18.76 -8.00
C LEU A 46 -6.00 -19.85 -8.84
N ALA A 47 -6.95 -20.57 -8.27
CA ALA A 47 -7.70 -21.62 -8.95
C ALA A 47 -8.45 -21.07 -10.17
N GLU A 48 -9.05 -19.89 -10.02
CA GLU A 48 -9.80 -19.21 -11.09
C GLU A 48 -8.89 -18.36 -12.01
N GLY A 49 -7.60 -18.26 -11.69
CA GLY A 49 -6.60 -17.55 -12.47
C GLY A 49 -6.87 -16.05 -12.60
N LEU A 50 -7.52 -15.47 -11.59
CA LEU A 50 -7.99 -14.08 -11.56
C LEU A 50 -6.85 -13.07 -11.42
N GLU A 51 -7.03 -11.93 -12.07
CA GLU A 51 -6.28 -10.72 -11.74
C GLU A 51 -7.00 -10.00 -10.61
N VAL A 52 -6.32 -9.85 -9.47
CA VAL A 52 -6.88 -9.30 -8.24
C VAL A 52 -6.32 -7.91 -7.96
N ASP A 53 -7.23 -7.05 -7.54
CA ASP A 53 -6.91 -5.75 -7.01
C ASP A 53 -7.23 -5.67 -5.51
N PHE A 54 -6.19 -5.62 -4.67
CA PHE A 54 -6.31 -5.45 -3.22
C PHE A 54 -6.49 -3.96 -2.91
N ASN A 55 -7.71 -3.44 -3.04
CA ASN A 55 -7.90 -1.99 -3.14
C ASN A 55 -7.54 -1.21 -1.86
N GLN A 56 -7.74 -1.80 -0.68
CA GLN A 56 -7.35 -1.18 0.58
C GLN A 56 -5.85 -1.32 0.88
N GLY A 57 -5.11 -2.08 0.04
CA GLY A 57 -3.75 -2.48 0.31
C GLY A 57 -3.66 -3.66 1.28
N LEU A 58 -2.43 -4.14 1.43
CA LEU A 58 -2.05 -5.20 2.34
C LEU A 58 -1.23 -4.61 3.48
N ASP A 59 -1.22 -5.28 4.62
CA ASP A 59 -0.36 -4.92 5.74
C ASP A 59 1.00 -5.62 5.62
N ILE A 60 2.04 -4.84 5.31
CA ILE A 60 3.40 -5.33 5.11
C ILE A 60 3.94 -6.07 6.35
N ARG A 61 3.44 -5.73 7.54
CA ARG A 61 3.85 -6.33 8.82
C ARG A 61 3.35 -7.77 8.97
N LEU A 62 2.35 -8.16 8.20
CA LEU A 62 1.78 -9.49 8.19
C LEU A 62 2.37 -10.37 7.08
N VAL A 63 3.25 -9.83 6.23
CA VAL A 63 3.94 -10.63 5.21
C VAL A 63 4.90 -11.61 5.89
N ASN A 64 4.83 -12.87 5.48
CA ASN A 64 5.65 -13.96 6.00
C ASN A 64 5.94 -14.99 4.89
N GLU A 65 6.75 -16.02 5.22
CA GLU A 65 7.15 -17.07 4.26
C GLU A 65 5.99 -17.87 3.69
N GLU A 66 4.87 -17.98 4.41
CA GLU A 66 3.69 -18.68 3.94
C GLU A 66 2.93 -17.85 2.90
N ASN A 67 2.60 -16.60 3.24
CA ASN A 67 1.77 -15.77 2.37
C ASN A 67 2.53 -15.15 1.19
N VAL A 68 3.85 -15.01 1.27
CA VAL A 68 4.67 -14.55 0.12
C VAL A 68 4.55 -15.48 -1.08
N GLY A 69 4.40 -16.79 -0.85
CA GLY A 69 4.17 -17.78 -1.90
C GLY A 69 2.89 -17.51 -2.68
N TYR A 70 1.82 -17.09 -2.00
CA TYR A 70 0.58 -16.66 -2.65
C TYR A 70 0.75 -15.33 -3.37
N LEU A 71 1.33 -14.32 -2.70
CA LEU A 71 1.54 -12.98 -3.26
C LEU A 71 2.38 -12.98 -4.54
N LYS A 72 3.33 -13.91 -4.66
CA LYS A 72 4.14 -14.11 -5.87
C LYS A 72 3.33 -14.66 -7.06
N ARG A 73 2.31 -15.47 -6.78
CA ARG A 73 1.57 -16.24 -7.79
C ARG A 73 0.28 -15.56 -8.25
N VAL A 74 -0.36 -14.79 -7.36
CA VAL A 74 -1.57 -14.05 -7.72
C VAL A 74 -1.24 -13.01 -8.78
N LYS A 75 -2.12 -12.86 -9.76
CA LYS A 75 -1.96 -11.83 -10.78
C LYS A 75 -2.47 -10.53 -10.20
N THR A 76 -1.62 -9.52 -10.14
CA THR A 76 -2.03 -8.17 -9.74
C THR A 76 -1.21 -7.16 -10.54
N GLU A 77 -1.65 -5.91 -10.59
CA GLU A 77 -0.86 -4.83 -11.21
C GLU A 77 0.25 -4.38 -10.24
N LYS A 78 -0.11 -4.21 -8.97
CA LYS A 78 0.78 -3.82 -7.87
C LYS A 78 0.33 -4.44 -6.56
N LEU A 79 1.29 -4.83 -5.73
CA LEU A 79 1.04 -5.04 -4.32
C LEU A 79 1.12 -3.69 -3.60
N ARG A 80 -0.02 -3.24 -3.07
CA ARG A 80 -0.16 -1.95 -2.39
C ARG A 80 0.02 -2.13 -0.88
N PHE A 81 0.80 -1.27 -0.24
CA PHE A 81 1.04 -1.29 1.20
C PHE A 81 0.97 0.13 1.79
N ALA A 82 0.60 0.24 3.07
CA ALA A 82 0.67 1.49 3.83
C ALA A 82 2.04 1.66 4.51
N PHE A 83 2.58 2.88 4.54
CA PHE A 83 3.65 3.25 5.45
C PHE A 83 3.41 4.66 6.01
N ASP A 84 2.51 4.74 7.00
CA ASP A 84 2.06 6.01 7.58
C ASP A 84 2.76 6.39 8.90
N ASP A 85 3.39 5.43 9.57
CA ASP A 85 4.06 5.63 10.86
C ASP A 85 5.49 5.10 10.81
N ILE A 86 6.45 5.96 11.15
CA ILE A 86 7.89 5.63 11.15
C ILE A 86 8.22 4.53 12.17
N ALA A 87 7.41 4.36 13.22
CA ALA A 87 7.56 3.28 14.19
C ALA A 87 7.52 1.87 13.54
N TYR A 88 6.95 1.76 12.33
CA TYR A 88 6.89 0.51 11.57
C TYR A 88 8.07 0.28 10.63
N GLU A 89 9.08 1.17 10.58
CA GLU A 89 10.24 1.06 9.69
C GLU A 89 10.84 -0.34 9.69
N SER A 90 11.15 -0.88 10.87
CA SER A 90 11.80 -2.18 11.01
C SER A 90 10.97 -3.31 10.36
N ALA A 91 9.64 -3.26 10.49
CA ALA A 91 8.74 -4.23 9.88
C ALA A 91 8.60 -4.02 8.36
N VAL A 92 8.54 -2.76 7.92
CA VAL A 92 8.47 -2.38 6.49
C VAL A 92 9.71 -2.88 5.75
N ARG A 93 10.91 -2.62 6.29
CA ARG A 93 12.18 -3.08 5.72
C ARG A 93 12.21 -4.60 5.56
N ARG A 94 11.92 -5.32 6.66
CA ARG A 94 11.87 -6.79 6.65
C ARG A 94 10.86 -7.32 5.62
N GLY A 95 9.66 -6.74 5.55
CA GLY A 95 8.63 -7.18 4.61
C GLY A 95 9.04 -6.94 3.15
N ILE A 96 9.62 -5.78 2.84
CA ILE A 96 10.16 -5.50 1.49
C ILE A 96 11.26 -6.51 1.16
N GLU A 97 12.24 -6.67 2.04
CA GLU A 97 13.37 -7.60 1.84
C GLU A 97 12.88 -9.03 1.61
N LEU A 98 11.88 -9.49 2.36
CA LEU A 98 11.28 -10.81 2.19
C LEU A 98 10.59 -10.98 0.83
N LEU A 99 9.83 -9.97 0.38
CA LEU A 99 9.19 -9.97 -0.94
C LEU A 99 10.23 -10.00 -2.07
N LEU A 100 11.29 -9.19 -1.96
CA LEU A 100 12.38 -9.13 -2.93
C LEU A 100 13.17 -10.44 -2.99
N ALA A 101 13.51 -11.02 -1.82
CA ALA A 101 14.21 -12.30 -1.73
C ALA A 101 13.43 -13.44 -2.38
N ASN A 102 12.09 -13.37 -2.35
CA ASN A 102 11.20 -14.32 -3.01
C ASN A 102 10.96 -14.03 -4.50
N GLY A 103 11.64 -13.03 -5.07
CA GLY A 103 11.63 -12.71 -6.50
C GLY A 103 10.49 -11.82 -6.94
N ILE A 104 9.80 -11.15 -6.02
CA ILE A 104 8.83 -10.10 -6.36
C ILE A 104 9.63 -8.84 -6.70
N ASN A 105 9.38 -8.27 -7.88
CA ASN A 105 10.11 -7.09 -8.33
C ASN A 105 9.79 -5.87 -7.46
N SER A 106 10.79 -5.05 -7.09
CA SER A 106 10.56 -3.84 -6.30
C SER A 106 9.57 -2.87 -6.94
N ARG A 107 9.57 -2.77 -8.29
CA ARG A 107 8.61 -1.96 -9.04
C ARG A 107 7.18 -2.49 -8.96
N HIS A 108 6.99 -3.74 -8.56
CA HIS A 108 5.66 -4.30 -8.33
C HIS A 108 5.10 -3.91 -6.95
N LEU A 109 5.95 -3.43 -6.05
CA LEU A 109 5.57 -2.94 -4.73
C LEU A 109 5.23 -1.44 -4.83
N SER A 110 4.07 -1.06 -4.32
CA SER A 110 3.60 0.33 -4.27
C SER A 110 3.25 0.69 -2.85
N PHE A 111 3.89 1.72 -2.31
CA PHE A 111 3.62 2.19 -0.95
C PHE A 111 2.88 3.51 -0.98
N TYR A 112 1.72 3.56 -0.32
CA TYR A 112 1.06 4.81 -0.02
C TYR A 112 1.48 5.32 1.36
N PHE A 113 1.55 6.65 1.48
CA PHE A 113 1.85 7.33 2.73
C PHE A 113 1.07 8.64 2.83
N LEU A 114 0.68 8.99 4.04
CA LEU A 114 -0.02 10.23 4.34
C LEU A 114 0.93 11.42 4.50
N VAL A 115 0.57 12.52 3.85
CA VAL A 115 1.17 13.85 3.99
C VAL A 115 0.21 14.75 4.77
N GLY A 116 0.73 15.45 5.78
CA GLY A 116 -0.03 16.40 6.60
C GLY A 116 -0.75 15.82 7.82
N PHE A 117 -0.53 14.55 8.16
CA PHE A 117 -0.97 13.94 9.43
C PHE A 117 0.12 13.93 10.51
N SER A 118 1.38 13.71 10.11
CA SER A 118 2.56 13.59 10.99
C SER A 118 3.55 14.72 10.73
N ASN A 119 4.60 14.81 11.56
CA ASN A 119 5.69 15.76 11.33
C ASN A 119 6.36 15.51 9.97
N ASP A 120 6.81 16.60 9.34
CA ASP A 120 7.41 16.65 8.02
C ASP A 120 8.70 15.81 7.92
N ASP A 121 9.54 15.83 8.96
CA ASP A 121 10.76 15.01 9.02
C ASP A 121 10.45 13.52 8.92
N ALA A 122 9.39 13.07 9.60
CA ALA A 122 8.96 11.68 9.57
C ALA A 122 8.45 11.28 8.17
N VAL A 123 7.77 12.19 7.46
CA VAL A 123 7.35 11.96 6.07
C VAL A 123 8.57 11.74 5.18
N LEU A 124 9.59 12.59 5.29
CA LEU A 124 10.80 12.51 4.47
C LEU A 124 11.60 11.24 4.77
N GLU A 125 11.72 10.88 6.04
CA GLU A 125 12.39 9.66 6.47
C GLU A 125 11.72 8.42 5.86
N ARG A 126 10.38 8.33 5.94
CA ARG A 126 9.62 7.25 5.29
C ARG A 126 9.86 7.21 3.77
N VAL A 127 9.85 8.37 3.11
CA VAL A 127 10.14 8.46 1.68
C VAL A 127 11.56 7.98 1.36
N ASN A 128 12.57 8.37 2.13
CA ASN A 128 13.96 7.93 1.96
C ASN A 128 14.11 6.42 2.09
N ILE A 129 13.44 5.82 3.08
CA ILE A 129 13.43 4.36 3.27
C ILE A 129 12.89 3.67 2.02
N LEU A 130 11.69 4.06 1.56
CA LEU A 130 11.06 3.46 0.39
C LEU A 130 11.91 3.64 -0.88
N GLN A 131 12.52 4.81 -1.06
CA GLN A 131 13.42 5.08 -2.18
C GLN A 131 14.62 4.14 -2.21
N SER A 132 15.20 3.81 -1.05
CA SER A 132 16.37 2.92 -0.96
C SER A 132 16.09 1.51 -1.50
N TYR A 133 14.83 1.07 -1.50
CA TYR A 133 14.39 -0.20 -2.09
C TYR A 133 13.87 -0.08 -3.53
N ASN A 134 13.88 1.12 -4.10
CA ASN A 134 13.44 1.38 -5.47
C ASN A 134 11.97 0.97 -5.73
N VAL A 135 11.10 1.04 -4.71
CA VAL A 135 9.66 0.76 -4.84
C VAL A 135 8.89 1.95 -5.44
N ASP A 136 7.66 1.73 -5.89
CA ASP A 136 6.78 2.82 -6.30
C ASP A 136 6.18 3.50 -5.06
N ILE A 137 6.08 4.83 -5.09
CA ILE A 137 5.66 5.66 -3.97
C ILE A 137 4.44 6.48 -4.40
N TYR A 138 3.36 6.37 -3.64
CA TYR A 138 2.08 7.03 -3.90
C TYR A 138 1.70 7.99 -2.75
N PRO A 139 1.90 9.31 -2.91
CA PRO A 139 1.58 10.26 -1.86
C PRO A 139 0.06 10.45 -1.72
N MET A 140 -0.44 10.51 -0.49
CA MET A 140 -1.84 10.79 -0.16
C MET A 140 -1.93 11.99 0.78
N ALA A 141 -2.84 12.92 0.48
CA ALA A 141 -3.20 13.96 1.44
C ALA A 141 -3.96 13.30 2.59
N TYR A 142 -3.59 13.62 3.83
CA TYR A 142 -4.46 13.37 4.96
C TYR A 142 -5.78 14.11 4.76
N LYS A 143 -6.89 13.53 5.21
CA LYS A 143 -8.18 14.21 5.29
C LYS A 143 -8.65 14.12 6.71
N ASP A 144 -9.08 15.25 7.27
CA ASP A 144 -9.67 15.27 8.60
C ASP A 144 -11.03 14.55 8.62
N THR A 145 -11.68 14.53 9.78
CA THR A 145 -12.98 13.87 9.97
C THR A 145 -14.10 14.46 9.11
N GLU A 146 -13.93 15.68 8.61
CA GLU A 146 -14.87 16.38 7.73
C GLU A 146 -14.51 16.19 6.24
N GLY A 147 -13.43 15.45 5.94
CA GLY A 147 -12.97 15.17 4.59
C GLY A 147 -12.12 16.30 3.99
N LYS A 148 -11.73 17.29 4.79
CA LYS A 148 -10.95 18.43 4.33
C LYS A 148 -9.45 18.09 4.35
N GLU A 149 -8.77 18.45 3.27
CA GLU A 149 -7.32 18.29 3.17
C GLU A 149 -6.61 19.36 4.02
N PRO A 150 -5.44 19.05 4.61
CA PRO A 150 -4.68 20.01 5.39
C PRO A 150 -4.34 21.21 4.51
N ALA A 151 -4.32 22.39 5.14
CA ALA A 151 -3.82 23.59 4.47
C ALA A 151 -2.41 23.30 3.93
N ARG A 152 -2.20 23.65 2.67
CA ARG A 152 -0.93 23.42 1.99
C ARG A 152 0.20 24.06 2.79
N ARG A 153 1.19 23.26 3.16
CA ARG A 153 2.41 23.73 3.80
C ARG A 153 3.58 23.52 2.84
N VAL A 154 4.39 24.55 2.71
CA VAL A 154 5.66 24.42 1.99
C VAL A 154 6.59 23.65 2.91
N LEU A 155 6.97 22.44 2.53
CA LEU A 155 8.02 21.72 3.24
C LEU A 155 9.33 22.47 3.02
N GLU A 156 9.84 23.17 4.04
CA GLU A 156 11.14 23.86 4.01
C GLU A 156 12.30 22.90 4.26
N VAL A 157 12.40 21.85 3.44
CA VAL A 157 13.55 20.95 3.44
C VAL A 157 14.61 21.45 2.47
N ALA A 158 15.88 21.42 2.90
CA ALA A 158 17.01 21.75 2.04
C ALA A 158 17.12 20.81 0.83
N ASN A 159 16.80 19.51 1.00
CA ASN A 159 16.87 18.50 -0.06
C ASN A 159 15.59 17.64 -0.06
N LEU A 160 14.74 17.82 -1.07
CA LEU A 160 13.65 16.87 -1.31
C LEU A 160 14.23 15.60 -1.92
N PRO A 161 13.88 14.43 -1.38
CA PRO A 161 14.45 13.19 -1.86
C PRO A 161 13.88 12.87 -3.24
N LEU A 162 14.73 12.50 -4.19
CA LEU A 162 14.34 12.09 -5.54
C LEU A 162 13.74 10.68 -5.51
N PHE A 163 12.42 10.54 -5.53
CA PHE A 163 11.78 9.23 -5.58
C PHE A 163 11.41 8.80 -6.99
N HIS A 164 11.36 7.49 -7.13
CA HIS A 164 10.77 6.84 -8.26
C HIS A 164 9.25 6.77 -8.10
N GLY A 165 8.58 7.06 -9.20
CA GLY A 165 7.15 6.93 -9.36
C GLY A 165 6.74 7.46 -10.72
N SER A 166 5.46 7.32 -11.07
CA SER A 166 4.96 7.99 -12.26
C SER A 166 5.18 9.51 -12.15
N ARG A 167 5.36 10.22 -13.27
CA ARG A 167 5.39 11.70 -13.29
C ARG A 167 4.18 12.29 -12.54
N ARG A 168 3.03 11.61 -12.63
CA ARG A 168 1.82 11.96 -11.88
C ARG A 168 2.03 11.89 -10.37
N ASN A 169 2.62 10.82 -9.84
CA ASN A 169 2.88 10.66 -8.41
C ASN A 169 3.91 11.68 -7.91
N ILE A 170 4.97 11.92 -8.68
CA ILE A 170 5.98 12.93 -8.36
C ILE A 170 5.36 14.32 -8.30
N ASN A 171 4.62 14.72 -9.34
CA ASN A 171 3.94 16.00 -9.37
C ASN A 171 2.91 16.13 -8.24
N LYS A 172 2.19 15.05 -7.92
CA LYS A 172 1.23 15.02 -6.81
C LYS A 172 1.93 15.29 -5.47
N PHE A 173 3.05 14.62 -5.18
CA PHE A 173 3.82 14.89 -3.97
C PHE A 173 4.30 16.33 -3.92
N LEU A 174 4.97 16.80 -4.98
CA LEU A 174 5.50 18.16 -5.06
C LEU A 174 4.41 19.20 -4.86
N ARG A 175 3.19 18.93 -5.35
CA ARG A 175 2.04 19.77 -5.05
C ARG A 175 1.68 19.73 -3.56
N LEU A 176 1.51 18.55 -2.98
CA LEU A 176 1.16 18.39 -1.56
C LEU A 176 2.15 19.10 -0.62
N VAL A 177 3.43 19.12 -0.99
CA VAL A 177 4.51 19.73 -0.19
C VAL A 177 4.80 21.20 -0.55
N GLY A 178 3.93 21.84 -1.36
CA GLY A 178 4.02 23.26 -1.68
C GLY A 178 5.12 23.66 -2.66
N ARG A 179 5.63 22.73 -3.49
CA ARG A 179 6.78 22.92 -4.39
C ARG A 179 6.42 23.07 -5.87
N LEU A 180 5.17 22.78 -6.25
CA LEU A 180 4.59 23.07 -7.56
C LEU A 180 3.25 23.79 -7.39
N PRO A 181 2.80 24.65 -8.32
CA PRO A 181 1.43 25.18 -8.30
C PRO A 181 0.38 24.08 -8.54
N GLU A 182 -0.89 24.38 -8.26
CA GLU A 182 -2.02 23.48 -8.56
C GLU A 182 -2.14 23.19 -10.05
#